data_AF-A0A7S1V8G9-F1
#
_entry.id   AF-A0A7S1V8G9-F1
#
_cell.length_a   1.000
_cell.length_b   1.000
_cell.length_c   1.000
_cell.angle_alpha   90.00
_cell.angle_beta   90.00
_cell.angle_gamma   90.00
#
_symmetry.space_group_name_H-M   'P 1'
#
loop_
_entity.id
_entity.type
_entity.pdbx_description
1 polymer ?
#
loop_
_entity_poly.entity_id
_entity_poly.type
_entity_poly.pdbx_seq_one_letter_code
_entity_poly.pdbx_strand_id
1 'polypeptide(L)'
;EDQDCVGATVCEWLDQEAQPQLVVCDMSPLRLYRQWIEIQAAPLLEKRKVPLIQVDAHNVVPVWFASPKREVGARTLRPKIHKLMSKFFTDYPTDDVLDFEQPTGAIKDTDLPSFDKKSYLKYLKMDPSVPTVAWAEPGTKSGMKQFDFFVNNGLKKFDELRNDPNYGKTILSNMSPWLNHGHVSFQRLARIVKSLNKHANGTAAYIEEGLVRRELSDNYCY
;
A
#
# COMPACT_ATOMS: atom_id res chain seq x y z
N GLU A 1 25.46 6.16 -13.00
CA GLU A 1 24.13 6.61 -12.51
C GLU A 1 24.22 6.60 -11.00
N ASP A 2 24.07 7.75 -10.34
CA ASP A 2 24.05 7.83 -8.89
C ASP A 2 22.93 6.94 -8.37
N GLN A 3 23.27 5.79 -7.81
CA GLN A 3 22.28 4.96 -7.14
C GLN A 3 21.91 5.67 -5.84
N ASP A 4 20.63 5.94 -5.65
CA ASP A 4 20.11 6.46 -4.38
C ASP A 4 20.59 5.55 -3.22
N CYS A 5 21.28 6.12 -2.25
CA CYS A 5 21.84 5.43 -1.09
C CYS A 5 20.86 5.39 0.11
N VAL A 6 19.56 5.33 -0.16
CA VAL A 6 18.50 5.49 0.87
C VAL A 6 18.69 4.54 2.05
N GLY A 7 19.03 3.27 1.80
CA GLY A 7 19.22 2.30 2.88
C GLY A 7 20.42 2.64 3.77
N ALA A 8 21.50 3.18 3.19
CA ALA A 8 22.66 3.64 3.94
C ALA A 8 22.32 4.90 4.75
N THR A 9 21.64 5.88 4.15
CA THR A 9 21.18 7.10 4.83
C THR A 9 20.27 6.80 6.02
N VAL A 10 19.34 5.86 5.86
CA VAL A 10 18.48 5.40 6.97
C VAL A 10 19.32 4.78 8.07
N CYS A 11 20.27 3.89 7.75
CA CYS A 11 21.11 3.28 8.77
C CYS A 11 22.00 4.28 9.50
N GLU A 12 22.57 5.27 8.80
CA GLU A 12 23.35 6.34 9.41
C GLU A 12 22.52 7.18 10.39
N TRP A 13 21.28 7.53 9.99
CA TRP A 13 20.36 8.25 10.86
C TRP A 13 19.96 7.44 12.11
N LEU A 14 19.68 6.15 11.94
CA LEU A 14 19.34 5.26 13.05
C LEU A 14 20.47 5.16 14.09
N ASP A 15 21.74 5.16 13.66
CA ASP A 15 22.90 5.13 14.55
C ASP A 15 23.07 6.43 15.37
N GLN A 16 22.79 7.57 14.74
CA GLN A 16 23.02 8.89 15.34
C GLN A 16 21.92 9.27 16.33
N GLU A 17 20.66 8.96 16.01
CA GLU A 17 19.51 9.58 16.68
C GLU A 17 18.60 8.60 17.43
N ALA A 18 18.48 7.35 16.98
CA ALA A 18 17.40 6.45 17.42
C ALA A 18 17.85 5.18 18.16
N GLN A 19 19.04 4.64 17.84
CA GLN A 19 19.55 3.35 18.35
C GLN A 19 18.47 2.25 18.43
N PRO A 20 17.79 1.94 17.30
CA PRO A 20 16.63 1.06 17.31
C PRO A 20 16.99 -0.37 17.72
N GLN A 21 16.11 -1.01 18.47
CA GLN A 21 16.21 -2.45 18.74
C GLN A 21 15.53 -3.32 17.66
N LEU A 22 14.68 -2.71 16.83
CA LEU A 22 13.93 -3.35 15.75
C LEU A 22 13.61 -2.31 14.68
N VAL A 23 13.72 -2.69 13.41
CA VAL A 23 13.22 -1.90 12.27
C VAL A 23 12.11 -2.69 11.60
N VAL A 24 10.99 -2.02 11.34
CA VAL A 24 9.86 -2.59 10.59
C VAL A 24 9.64 -1.74 9.34
N CYS A 25 9.49 -2.37 8.18
CA CYS A 25 9.16 -1.70 6.92
C CYS A 25 8.03 -2.39 6.18
N ASP A 26 7.40 -1.68 5.25
CA ASP A 26 6.46 -2.26 4.32
C ASP A 26 7.17 -2.98 3.16
N MET A 27 6.38 -3.67 2.34
CA MET A 27 6.84 -4.39 1.15
C MET A 27 6.44 -3.62 -0.11
N SER A 28 7.41 -3.44 -1.01
CA SER A 28 7.14 -3.10 -2.40
C SER A 28 7.93 -4.04 -3.32
N PRO A 29 7.30 -4.62 -4.36
CA PRO A 29 7.99 -5.54 -5.25
C PRO A 29 8.89 -4.82 -6.27
N LEU A 30 8.84 -3.48 -6.35
CA LEU A 30 9.60 -2.76 -7.35
C LEU A 30 11.10 -2.80 -7.04
N ARG A 31 11.89 -2.99 -8.10
CA ARG A 31 13.35 -3.13 -8.04
C ARG A 31 14.05 -2.08 -7.18
N LEU A 32 13.65 -0.82 -7.28
CA LEU A 32 14.29 0.27 -6.54
C LEU A 32 14.10 0.14 -5.02
N TYR A 33 12.87 -0.08 -4.56
CA TYR A 33 12.58 -0.26 -3.13
C TYR A 33 13.21 -1.53 -2.57
N ARG A 34 13.19 -2.61 -3.35
CA ARG A 34 13.90 -3.86 -2.99
C ARG A 34 15.40 -3.64 -2.87
N GLN A 35 16.02 -2.86 -3.76
CA GLN A 35 17.44 -2.51 -3.65
C GLN A 35 17.73 -1.74 -2.35
N TRP A 36 16.90 -0.76 -1.99
CA TRP A 36 17.09 0.00 -0.75
C TRP A 36 16.99 -0.89 0.50
N ILE A 37 16.02 -1.80 0.55
CA ILE A 37 15.78 -2.64 1.72
C ILE A 37 16.71 -3.86 1.75
N GLU A 38 16.72 -4.68 0.70
CA GLU A 38 17.41 -5.98 0.67
C GLU A 38 18.92 -5.85 0.46
N ILE A 39 19.35 -4.89 -0.36
CA ILE A 39 20.78 -4.77 -0.75
C ILE A 39 21.50 -3.74 0.11
N GLN A 40 20.85 -2.64 0.49
CA GLN A 40 21.48 -1.58 1.27
C GLN A 40 21.21 -1.70 2.78
N ALA A 41 19.95 -1.65 3.21
CA ALA A 41 19.62 -1.58 4.63
C ALA A 41 19.83 -2.90 5.38
N ALA A 42 19.40 -4.04 4.83
CA ALA A 42 19.44 -5.33 5.53
C ALA A 42 20.86 -5.76 5.97
N PRO A 43 21.90 -5.73 5.12
CA PRO A 43 23.26 -6.11 5.55
C PRO A 43 23.83 -5.16 6.62
N LEU A 44 23.47 -3.88 6.53
CA LEU A 44 23.89 -2.86 7.49
C LEU A 44 23.24 -3.08 8.87
N LEU A 45 21.96 -3.40 8.92
CA LEU A 45 21.24 -3.70 10.17
C LEU A 45 21.67 -5.05 10.76
N GLU A 46 21.93 -6.06 9.93
CA GLU A 46 22.45 -7.36 10.35
C GLU A 46 23.80 -7.23 11.07
N LYS A 47 24.74 -6.45 10.49
CA LYS A 47 26.04 -6.16 11.11
C LYS A 47 25.90 -5.51 12.50
N ARG A 48 24.83 -4.73 12.69
CA ARG A 48 24.49 -4.07 13.97
C ARG A 48 23.69 -4.94 14.91
N LYS A 49 23.32 -6.16 14.50
CA LYS A 49 22.43 -7.07 15.25
C LYS A 49 21.05 -6.46 15.53
N VAL A 50 20.58 -5.58 14.63
CA VAL A 50 19.23 -5.01 14.68
C VAL A 50 18.36 -5.79 13.70
N PRO A 51 17.29 -6.48 14.15
CA PRO A 51 16.38 -7.16 13.26
C PRO A 51 15.66 -6.19 12.32
N LEU A 52 15.50 -6.60 11.07
CA LEU A 52 14.65 -5.94 10.08
C LEU A 52 13.47 -6.87 9.75
N ILE A 53 12.25 -6.41 9.99
CA ILE A 53 11.02 -7.13 9.65
C ILE A 53 10.31 -6.39 8.52
N GLN A 54 10.12 -7.08 7.40
CA GLN A 54 9.30 -6.59 6.30
C GLN A 54 7.88 -7.15 6.41
N VAL A 55 6.88 -6.28 6.25
CA VAL A 55 5.46 -6.62 6.31
C VAL A 55 4.79 -6.24 4.99
N ASP A 56 4.09 -7.18 4.36
CA ASP A 56 3.19 -6.83 3.25
C ASP A 56 1.94 -6.16 3.80
N ALA A 57 1.97 -4.83 3.82
CA ALA A 57 0.85 -3.98 4.25
C ALA A 57 -0.04 -3.54 3.08
N HIS A 58 0.31 -3.90 1.84
CA HIS A 58 -0.36 -3.42 0.63
C HIS A 58 -1.38 -4.42 0.07
N ASN A 59 -1.02 -5.70 0.11
CA ASN A 59 -1.84 -6.81 -0.35
C ASN A 59 -2.68 -7.39 0.79
N VAL A 60 -3.82 -7.97 0.43
CA VAL A 60 -4.64 -8.74 1.37
C VAL A 60 -3.96 -10.05 1.67
N VAL A 61 -3.54 -10.78 0.64
CA VAL A 61 -2.72 -11.99 0.80
C VAL A 61 -1.27 -11.59 0.54
N PRO A 62 -0.35 -11.76 1.51
CA PRO A 62 1.03 -11.34 1.31
C PRO A 62 1.63 -12.00 0.07
N VAL A 63 2.39 -11.24 -0.71
CA VAL A 63 2.84 -11.64 -2.06
C VAL A 63 3.56 -13.00 -2.08
N TRP A 64 4.39 -13.28 -1.07
CA TRP A 64 5.11 -14.54 -0.91
C TRP A 64 4.24 -15.73 -0.47
N PHE A 65 3.05 -15.48 0.10
CA PHE A 65 2.05 -16.52 0.39
C PHE A 65 1.07 -16.72 -0.77
N ALA A 66 0.81 -15.67 -1.57
CA ALA A 66 -0.16 -15.71 -2.66
C ALA A 66 0.22 -16.77 -3.72
N SER A 67 1.50 -16.88 -4.05
CA SER A 67 2.03 -17.94 -4.92
C SER A 67 3.55 -18.10 -4.75
N PRO A 68 4.09 -19.34 -4.80
CA PRO A 68 5.55 -19.57 -4.77
C PRO A 68 6.24 -19.24 -6.11
N LYS A 69 5.47 -18.79 -7.11
CA LYS A 69 5.97 -18.47 -8.45
C LYS A 69 5.14 -17.37 -9.08
N ARG A 70 5.71 -16.75 -10.12
CA ARG A 70 4.98 -15.86 -11.03
C ARG A 70 3.86 -16.62 -11.74
N GLU A 71 2.65 -16.09 -11.64
CA GLU A 71 1.46 -16.63 -12.28
C GLU A 71 1.28 -16.07 -13.69
N VAL A 72 0.76 -16.90 -14.59
CA VAL A 72 0.54 -16.51 -16.00
C VAL A 72 -0.65 -15.57 -16.18
N GLY A 73 -1.56 -15.52 -15.20
CA GLY A 73 -2.68 -14.60 -15.23
C GLY A 73 -3.66 -14.80 -14.09
N ALA A 74 -4.70 -13.97 -14.07
CA ALA A 74 -5.72 -13.98 -13.01
C ALA A 74 -6.39 -15.35 -12.83
N ARG A 75 -6.60 -16.10 -13.92
CA ARG A 75 -7.19 -17.45 -13.87
C ARG A 75 -6.41 -18.40 -12.95
N THR A 76 -5.07 -18.31 -12.93
CA THR A 76 -4.23 -19.25 -12.16
C THR A 76 -3.94 -18.74 -10.74
N LEU A 77 -3.88 -17.42 -10.54
CA LEU A 77 -3.71 -16.82 -9.21
C LEU A 77 -5.00 -16.84 -8.37
N ARG A 78 -6.17 -16.57 -8.98
CA ARG A 78 -7.47 -16.49 -8.31
C ARG A 78 -7.77 -17.64 -7.34
N PRO A 79 -7.68 -18.93 -7.73
CA PRO A 79 -7.98 -20.03 -6.81
C PRO A 79 -7.02 -20.08 -5.60
N LYS A 80 -5.77 -19.62 -5.75
CA LYS A 80 -4.79 -19.59 -4.66
C LYS A 80 -5.12 -18.49 -3.65
N ILE A 81 -5.41 -17.29 -4.12
CA ILE A 81 -5.87 -16.19 -3.27
C ILE A 81 -7.15 -16.60 -2.52
N HIS A 82 -8.16 -17.12 -3.23
CA HIS A 82 -9.42 -17.51 -2.58
C HIS A 82 -9.26 -18.58 -1.50
N LYS A 83 -8.35 -19.55 -1.69
CA LYS A 83 -8.04 -20.57 -0.68
C LYS A 83 -7.49 -19.95 0.61
N LEU A 84 -6.84 -18.80 0.53
CA LEU A 84 -6.22 -18.08 1.64
C LEU A 84 -7.10 -16.97 2.24
N MET A 85 -8.25 -16.66 1.61
CA MET A 85 -9.11 -15.57 2.06
C MET A 85 -9.61 -15.72 3.48
N SER A 86 -9.95 -16.93 3.92
CA SER A 86 -10.40 -17.16 5.31
C SER A 86 -9.33 -16.83 6.34
N LYS A 87 -8.04 -16.89 5.96
CA LYS A 87 -6.91 -16.60 6.84
C LYS A 87 -6.54 -15.13 6.86
N PHE A 88 -6.52 -14.46 5.71
CA PHE A 88 -5.96 -13.10 5.60
C PHE A 88 -7.00 -11.99 5.44
N PHE A 89 -8.21 -12.30 4.96
CA PHE A 89 -9.27 -11.30 4.79
C PHE A 89 -10.03 -11.04 6.10
N THR A 90 -9.28 -10.77 7.16
CA THR A 90 -9.78 -10.51 8.52
C THR A 90 -9.99 -9.01 8.73
N ASP A 91 -10.61 -8.64 9.85
CA ASP A 91 -10.59 -7.24 10.24
C ASP A 91 -9.20 -6.83 10.75
N TYR A 92 -8.97 -5.52 10.75
CA TYR A 92 -7.83 -4.97 11.48
C TYR A 92 -8.18 -4.92 12.97
N PRO A 93 -7.21 -5.22 13.87
CA PRO A 93 -7.42 -5.04 15.30
C PRO A 93 -7.79 -3.57 15.58
N THR A 94 -8.71 -3.35 16.51
CA THR A 94 -9.02 -2.00 17.02
C THR A 94 -7.99 -1.61 18.09
N ASP A 95 -7.83 -0.31 18.32
CA ASP A 95 -6.86 0.22 19.29
C ASP A 95 -7.11 -0.35 20.71
N ASP A 96 -8.36 -0.69 21.03
CA ASP A 96 -8.75 -1.33 22.31
C ASP A 96 -8.13 -2.73 22.52
N VAL A 97 -7.65 -3.39 21.45
CA VAL A 97 -7.04 -4.73 21.49
C VAL A 97 -5.52 -4.64 21.66
N LEU A 98 -4.95 -3.45 21.46
CA LEU A 98 -3.52 -3.22 21.58
C LEU A 98 -3.20 -2.83 23.02
N ASP A 99 -3.11 -3.83 23.90
CA ASP A 99 -2.53 -3.73 25.24
C ASP A 99 -1.01 -3.51 25.13
N PHE A 100 -0.62 -2.37 24.54
CA PHE A 100 0.74 -1.88 24.66
C PHE A 100 0.79 -1.00 25.90
N GLU A 101 1.57 -1.43 26.90
CA GLU A 101 2.04 -0.51 27.92
C GLU A 101 2.71 0.65 27.16
N GLN A 102 2.08 1.84 27.25
CA GLN A 102 2.68 3.06 26.73
C GLN A 102 4.10 3.15 27.32
N PRO A 103 5.13 3.41 26.50
CA PRO A 103 6.50 3.46 26.98
C PRO A 103 6.58 4.35 28.23
N THR A 104 7.02 3.79 29.35
CA THR A 104 7.08 4.49 30.64
C THR A 104 8.23 5.50 30.71
N GLY A 105 9.07 5.55 29.67
CA GLY A 105 10.12 6.54 29.49
C GLY A 105 9.66 7.69 28.59
N ALA A 106 10.26 8.87 28.75
CA ALA A 106 10.07 9.95 27.79
C ALA A 106 10.49 9.45 26.41
N ILE A 107 9.51 9.29 25.50
CA ILE A 107 9.80 9.18 24.07
C ILE A 107 10.45 10.51 23.73
N LYS A 108 11.77 10.52 23.55
CA LYS A 108 12.44 11.71 23.05
C LYS A 108 11.88 11.93 21.66
N ASP A 109 11.14 13.02 21.46
CA ASP A 109 10.79 13.46 20.12
C ASP A 109 12.11 13.56 19.35
N THR A 110 12.26 12.71 18.35
CA THR A 110 13.46 12.74 17.53
C THR A 110 13.44 14.06 16.79
N ASP A 111 14.56 14.80 16.81
CA ASP A 111 14.71 16.05 16.06
C ASP A 111 14.73 15.71 14.57
N LEU A 112 13.54 15.53 13.98
CA LEU A 112 13.41 15.26 12.56
C LEU A 112 13.86 16.51 11.79
N PRO A 113 14.61 16.34 10.69
CA PRO A 113 14.96 17.47 9.85
C PRO A 113 13.69 18.17 9.36
N SER A 114 13.69 19.50 9.43
CA SER A 114 12.56 20.29 8.90
C SER A 114 12.33 19.97 7.43
N PHE A 115 11.09 19.72 7.03
CA PHE A 115 10.76 19.48 5.63
C PHE A 115 11.04 20.72 4.78
N ASP A 116 12.12 20.68 3.99
CA ASP A 116 12.42 21.70 2.98
C ASP A 116 11.86 21.30 1.62
N LYS A 117 10.70 21.89 1.30
CA LYS A 117 10.04 21.71 0.01
C LYS A 117 10.96 22.03 -1.18
N LYS A 118 11.85 23.03 -1.08
CA LYS A 118 12.70 23.44 -2.20
C LYS A 118 13.73 22.37 -2.52
N SER A 119 14.45 21.87 -1.50
CA SER A 119 15.38 20.77 -1.65
C SER A 119 14.70 19.51 -2.17
N TYR A 120 13.49 19.20 -1.68
CA TYR A 120 12.73 18.04 -2.13
C TYR A 120 12.32 18.13 -3.61
N LEU A 121 11.80 19.28 -4.05
CA LEU A 121 11.46 19.50 -5.46
C LEU A 121 12.69 19.47 -6.38
N LYS A 122 13.83 19.98 -5.91
CA LYS A 122 15.11 19.91 -6.63
C LYS A 122 15.59 18.46 -6.79
N TYR A 123 15.43 17.64 -5.74
CA TYR A 123 15.78 16.22 -5.78
C TYR A 123 14.89 15.44 -6.75
N LEU A 124 13.57 15.64 -6.69
CA LEU A 124 12.62 14.91 -7.54
C LEU A 124 12.76 15.20 -9.04
N LYS A 125 13.38 16.34 -9.42
CA LYS A 125 13.54 16.77 -10.83
C LYS A 125 12.23 16.66 -11.63
N MET A 126 11.12 17.06 -11.00
CA MET A 126 9.79 16.95 -11.62
C MET A 126 9.69 17.80 -12.88
N ASP A 127 9.03 17.26 -13.90
CA ASP A 127 8.65 18.04 -15.08
C ASP A 127 7.55 19.06 -14.70
N PRO A 128 7.85 20.38 -14.71
CA PRO A 128 6.89 21.41 -14.32
C PRO A 128 5.77 21.61 -15.36
N SER A 129 5.87 21.02 -16.56
CA SER A 129 4.83 21.09 -17.58
C SER A 129 3.64 20.18 -17.27
N VAL A 130 3.82 19.17 -16.41
CA VAL A 130 2.75 18.26 -15.98
C VAL A 130 1.94 18.94 -14.87
N PRO A 131 0.65 19.26 -15.09
CA PRO A 131 -0.15 19.97 -14.10
C PRO A 131 -0.49 19.08 -12.91
N THR A 132 -0.73 19.73 -11.77
CA THR A 132 -1.24 19.04 -10.57
C THR A 132 -2.60 18.40 -10.84
N VAL A 133 -2.82 17.21 -10.27
CA VAL A 133 -4.10 16.52 -10.35
C VAL A 133 -5.15 17.27 -9.52
N ALA A 134 -6.10 17.92 -10.21
CA ALA A 134 -7.12 18.75 -9.54
C ALA A 134 -8.28 17.98 -8.90
N TRP A 135 -8.49 16.72 -9.29
CA TRP A 135 -9.67 15.94 -8.87
C TRP A 135 -9.39 14.96 -7.72
N ALA A 136 -8.12 14.66 -7.43
CA ALA A 136 -7.72 13.68 -6.41
C ALA A 136 -6.91 14.39 -5.31
N GLU A 137 -7.61 14.94 -4.32
CA GLU A 137 -6.96 15.48 -3.12
C GLU A 137 -6.31 14.31 -2.33
N PRO A 138 -5.02 14.39 -1.96
CA PRO A 138 -4.31 13.30 -1.28
C PRO A 138 -4.81 13.07 0.16
N GLY A 139 -4.37 11.95 0.75
CA GLY A 139 -4.66 11.60 2.15
C GLY A 139 -5.89 10.71 2.36
N THR A 140 -5.91 10.02 3.50
CA THR A 140 -6.92 9.00 3.86
C THR A 140 -8.34 9.54 3.85
N LYS A 141 -8.56 10.74 4.40
CA LYS A 141 -9.89 11.37 4.49
C LYS A 141 -10.51 11.58 3.11
N SER A 142 -9.73 12.13 2.17
CA SER A 142 -10.19 12.35 0.79
C SER A 142 -10.41 11.02 0.06
N GLY A 143 -9.52 10.04 0.26
CA GLY A 143 -9.67 8.70 -0.32
C GLY A 143 -10.95 8.00 0.12
N MET A 144 -11.26 8.05 1.42
CA MET A 144 -12.52 7.48 1.94
C MET A 144 -13.74 8.23 1.39
N LYS A 145 -13.70 9.55 1.25
CA LYS A 145 -14.78 10.34 0.61
C LYS A 145 -15.01 9.92 -0.85
N GLN A 146 -13.95 9.71 -1.63
CA GLN A 146 -14.07 9.22 -3.00
C GLN A 146 -14.63 7.79 -3.04
N PHE A 147 -14.20 6.92 -2.13
CA PHE A 147 -14.73 5.56 -2.02
C PHE A 147 -16.24 5.57 -1.70
N ASP A 148 -16.68 6.38 -0.74
CA ASP A 148 -18.10 6.52 -0.40
C ASP A 148 -18.92 7.03 -1.59
N PHE A 149 -18.37 7.97 -2.37
CA PHE A 149 -19.00 8.40 -3.62
C PHE A 149 -19.16 7.24 -4.60
N PHE A 150 -18.11 6.43 -4.80
CA PHE A 150 -18.19 5.25 -5.67
C PHE A 150 -19.23 4.23 -5.19
N VAL A 151 -19.25 3.92 -3.90
CA VAL A 151 -20.20 2.98 -3.31
C VAL A 151 -21.66 3.39 -3.54
N ASN A 152 -21.94 4.69 -3.48
CA ASN A 152 -23.29 5.22 -3.63
C ASN A 152 -23.71 5.45 -5.08
N ASN A 153 -22.77 5.64 -6.00
CA ASN A 153 -23.08 6.06 -7.38
C ASN A 153 -22.64 5.05 -8.45
N GLY A 154 -21.47 4.44 -8.29
CA GLY A 154 -20.82 3.60 -9.31
C GLY A 154 -21.01 2.10 -9.11
N LEU A 155 -20.94 1.64 -7.85
CA LEU A 155 -20.88 0.22 -7.50
C LEU A 155 -22.01 -0.60 -8.16
N LYS A 156 -23.23 -0.06 -8.21
CA LYS A 156 -24.40 -0.75 -8.80
C LYS A 156 -24.17 -1.20 -10.25
N LYS A 157 -23.50 -0.37 -11.06
CA LYS A 157 -23.30 -0.61 -12.50
C LYS A 157 -21.84 -0.90 -12.85
N PHE A 158 -20.98 -1.12 -11.85
CA PHE A 158 -19.55 -1.27 -12.07
C PHE A 158 -19.22 -2.45 -12.99
N ASP A 159 -19.83 -3.63 -12.76
CA ASP A 159 -19.60 -4.81 -13.58
C ASP A 159 -19.98 -4.58 -15.06
N GLU A 160 -21.13 -3.97 -15.29
CA GLU A 160 -21.69 -3.72 -16.62
C GLU A 160 -20.94 -2.64 -17.40
N LEU A 161 -20.54 -1.55 -16.73
CA LEU A 161 -20.13 -0.31 -17.42
C LEU A 161 -18.66 0.08 -17.24
N ARG A 162 -17.87 -0.63 -16.42
CA ARG A 162 -16.44 -0.29 -16.17
C ARG A 162 -15.56 -0.23 -17.43
N ASN A 163 -15.98 -0.87 -18.52
CA ASN A 163 -15.23 -0.93 -19.77
C ASN A 163 -15.62 0.20 -20.75
N ASP A 164 -16.65 0.99 -20.44
CA ASP A 164 -17.08 2.07 -21.32
C ASP A 164 -16.64 3.43 -20.76
N PRO A 165 -15.69 4.11 -21.42
CA PRO A 165 -15.16 5.39 -20.96
C PRO A 165 -16.19 6.54 -21.02
N ASN A 166 -17.30 6.38 -21.73
CA ASN A 166 -18.30 7.44 -21.92
C ASN A 166 -19.26 7.59 -20.73
N TYR A 167 -19.42 6.56 -19.90
CA TYR A 167 -20.26 6.65 -18.69
C TYR A 167 -19.59 7.44 -17.54
N GLY A 168 -18.38 7.96 -17.79
CA GLY A 168 -17.76 9.00 -16.99
C GLY A 168 -17.18 8.54 -15.65
N LYS A 169 -16.76 9.53 -14.86
CA LYS A 169 -16.06 9.37 -13.58
C LYS A 169 -16.89 8.70 -12.48
N THR A 170 -18.18 8.46 -12.71
CA THR A 170 -19.11 7.97 -11.68
C THR A 170 -19.15 6.45 -11.59
N ILE A 171 -18.81 5.73 -12.66
CA ILE A 171 -18.84 4.27 -12.67
C ILE A 171 -17.59 3.69 -12.02
N LEU A 172 -16.40 4.14 -12.43
CA LEU A 172 -15.16 3.67 -11.84
C LEU A 172 -15.00 4.17 -10.41
N SER A 173 -14.31 3.38 -9.59
CA SER A 173 -14.01 3.80 -8.21
C SER A 173 -13.09 5.02 -8.14
N ASN A 174 -12.25 5.19 -9.16
CA ASN A 174 -11.15 6.15 -9.22
C ASN A 174 -10.20 6.07 -8.02
N MET A 175 -10.14 4.93 -7.33
CA MET A 175 -9.37 4.79 -6.08
C MET A 175 -7.86 4.62 -6.28
N SER A 176 -7.39 4.42 -7.52
CA SER A 176 -5.98 4.14 -7.79
C SER A 176 -5.00 5.18 -7.22
N PRO A 177 -5.25 6.51 -7.18
CA PRO A 177 -4.30 7.45 -6.58
C PRO A 177 -4.08 7.22 -5.08
N TRP A 178 -5.14 6.88 -4.34
CA TRP A 178 -5.06 6.64 -2.90
C TRP A 178 -4.52 5.26 -2.57
N LEU A 179 -4.88 4.25 -3.37
CA LEU A 179 -4.34 2.90 -3.21
C LEU A 179 -2.83 2.89 -3.50
N ASN A 180 -2.38 3.52 -4.60
CA ASN A 180 -0.97 3.55 -4.99
C ASN A 180 -0.05 4.15 -3.92
N HIS A 181 -0.52 5.14 -3.17
CA HIS A 181 0.25 5.82 -2.13
C HIS A 181 -0.04 5.30 -0.71
N GLY A 182 -0.78 4.20 -0.58
CA GLY A 182 -1.10 3.63 0.73
C GLY A 182 -1.98 4.54 1.62
N HIS A 183 -2.63 5.56 1.06
CA HIS A 183 -3.54 6.42 1.83
C HIS A 183 -4.74 5.64 2.39
N VAL A 184 -5.15 4.58 1.70
CA VAL A 184 -6.26 3.71 2.08
C VAL A 184 -5.90 2.26 1.80
N SER A 185 -6.21 1.36 2.73
CA SER A 185 -6.06 -0.09 2.53
C SER A 185 -7.18 -0.64 1.63
N PHE A 186 -6.82 -1.38 0.57
CA PHE A 186 -7.82 -2.06 -0.24
C PHE A 186 -8.58 -3.14 0.53
N GLN A 187 -7.93 -3.86 1.46
CA GLN A 187 -8.61 -4.83 2.33
C GLN A 187 -9.77 -4.17 3.07
N ARG A 188 -9.55 -2.96 3.61
CA ARG A 188 -10.60 -2.19 4.28
C ARG A 188 -11.76 -1.87 3.33
N LEU A 189 -11.47 -1.40 2.12
CA LEU A 189 -12.49 -1.10 1.11
C LEU A 189 -13.29 -2.34 0.69
N ALA A 190 -12.59 -3.44 0.42
CA ALA A 190 -13.17 -4.73 0.04
C ALA A 190 -14.09 -5.28 1.14
N ARG A 191 -13.71 -5.13 2.42
CA ARG A 191 -14.55 -5.51 3.56
C ARG A 191 -15.82 -4.66 3.63
N ILE A 192 -15.70 -3.34 3.46
CA ILE A 192 -16.86 -2.44 3.46
C ILE A 192 -17.83 -2.81 2.33
N VAL A 193 -17.37 -2.93 1.08
CA VAL A 193 -18.31 -3.26 -0.01
C VAL A 193 -19.02 -4.59 0.20
N LYS A 194 -18.33 -5.58 0.78
CA LYS A 194 -18.90 -6.89 1.09
C LYS A 194 -19.93 -6.81 2.22
N SER A 195 -19.70 -5.98 3.25
CA SER A 195 -20.62 -5.84 4.37
C SER A 195 -21.91 -5.10 4.00
N LEU A 196 -21.90 -4.27 2.95
CA LEU A 196 -23.10 -3.59 2.47
C LEU A 196 -24.18 -4.55 1.95
N ASN A 197 -23.80 -5.79 1.59
CA ASN A 197 -24.71 -6.83 1.08
C ASN A 197 -25.65 -6.35 -0.05
N LYS A 198 -25.14 -5.47 -0.92
CA LYS A 198 -25.86 -4.89 -2.07
C LYS A 198 -25.00 -4.96 -3.32
N HIS A 199 -25.66 -4.88 -4.48
CA HIS A 199 -25.01 -4.84 -5.81
C HIS A 199 -24.02 -5.99 -6.02
N ALA A 200 -24.46 -7.23 -5.84
CA ALA A 200 -23.60 -8.42 -5.82
C ALA A 200 -22.61 -8.50 -7.00
N ASN A 201 -23.08 -8.24 -8.23
CA ASN A 201 -22.23 -8.25 -9.43
C ASN A 201 -21.17 -7.16 -9.38
N GLY A 202 -21.55 -5.92 -9.03
CA GLY A 202 -20.62 -4.80 -8.87
C GLY A 202 -19.59 -5.04 -7.78
N THR A 203 -20.00 -5.58 -6.64
CA THR A 203 -19.12 -5.98 -5.53
C THR A 203 -18.14 -7.06 -5.96
N ALA A 204 -18.61 -8.10 -6.65
CA ALA A 204 -17.75 -9.18 -7.14
C ALA A 204 -16.73 -8.66 -8.16
N ALA A 205 -17.14 -7.82 -9.10
CA ALA A 205 -16.25 -7.20 -10.08
C ALA A 205 -15.22 -6.26 -9.42
N TYR A 206 -15.63 -5.43 -8.46
CA TYR A 206 -14.71 -4.55 -7.73
C TYR A 206 -13.66 -5.34 -6.94
N ILE A 207 -14.08 -6.43 -6.27
CA ILE A 207 -13.15 -7.32 -5.56
C ILE A 207 -12.24 -8.05 -6.55
N GLU A 208 -12.73 -8.55 -7.69
CA GLU A 208 -11.87 -9.19 -8.70
C GLU A 208 -10.77 -8.24 -9.21
N GLU A 209 -11.12 -7.00 -9.54
CA GLU A 209 -10.16 -6.01 -10.04
C GLU A 209 -9.18 -5.54 -8.94
N GLY A 210 -9.65 -5.29 -7.71
CA GLY A 210 -8.80 -4.76 -6.66
C GLY A 210 -8.08 -5.82 -5.81
N LEU A 211 -8.56 -7.07 -5.78
CA LEU A 211 -7.90 -8.17 -5.08
C LEU A 211 -7.07 -8.98 -6.08
N VAL A 212 -7.71 -9.66 -7.03
CA VAL A 212 -7.03 -10.64 -7.88
C VAL A 212 -6.14 -9.95 -8.91
N ARG A 213 -6.64 -8.93 -9.62
CA ARG A 213 -5.87 -8.27 -10.68
C ARG A 213 -4.76 -7.38 -10.13
N ARG A 214 -5.02 -6.65 -9.04
CA ARG A 214 -4.02 -5.84 -8.35
C ARG A 214 -2.89 -6.71 -7.77
N GLU A 215 -3.21 -7.76 -7.01
CA GLU A 215 -2.17 -8.61 -6.40
C GLU A 215 -1.43 -9.47 -7.44
N LEU A 216 -2.03 -9.71 -8.61
CA LEU A 216 -1.33 -10.29 -9.75
C LEU A 216 -0.21 -9.39 -10.26
N SER A 217 -0.40 -8.07 -10.25
CA SER A 217 0.67 -7.13 -10.63
C SER A 217 1.86 -7.22 -9.67
N ASP A 218 1.59 -7.33 -8.36
CA ASP A 218 2.64 -7.52 -7.37
C ASP A 218 3.32 -8.88 -7.52
N ASN A 219 2.56 -9.96 -7.73
CA ASN A 219 3.11 -11.28 -8.04
C ASN A 219 3.98 -11.31 -9.32
N TYR A 220 3.70 -10.45 -10.29
CA TYR A 220 4.50 -10.34 -11.50
C TYR A 220 5.85 -9.65 -11.25
N CYS A 221 5.85 -8.62 -10.41
CA CYS A 221 7.01 -7.80 -10.10
C CYS A 221 7.93 -8.41 -9.04
N TYR A 222 7.37 -9.18 -8.09
CA TYR A 222 8.09 -9.82 -6.99
C TYR A 222 8.95 -11.00 -7.45
#